data_AF-A0A0B6YYN9-F1
#
_entry.id   AF-A0A0B6YYN9-F1
#
_cell.length_a   1.000
_cell.length_b   1.000
_cell.length_c   1.000
_cell.angle_alpha   90.00
_cell.angle_beta   90.00
_cell.angle_gamma   90.00
#
_symmetry.space_group_name_H-M   'P 1'
#
loop_
_entity.id
_entity.type
_entity.pdbx_description
1 polymer ?
#
loop_
_entity_poly.entity_id
_entity_poly.type
_entity_poly.pdbx_seq_one_letter_code
_entity_poly.pdbx_strand_id
1 'polypeptide(L)'
;LPGEEIVMEGLRVYLLPDGREEGTGGNLGGPSLLPAEGAVFLTTYRILFKGMPCDPFACEQNVARSFPVSSLVKEKKISVQHYLSHLDQGLQEGLQLRSTVFQLMKIAFDEEVGSDNIETFRKLVNKVRNPATVFTTFAFTGHTIHASTQMQKGKEKNPSLRHLLRGLC
;
A
#
# COMPACT_ATOMS: atom_id res chain seq x y z
N LEU A 1 11.53 -1.12 -9.88
CA LEU A 1 11.63 -2.25 -10.84
C LEU A 1 11.61 -1.66 -12.25
N PRO A 2 12.11 -2.32 -13.30
CA PRO A 2 11.89 -1.85 -14.67
C PRO A 2 10.39 -1.64 -14.93
N GLY A 3 10.00 -0.46 -15.45
CA GLY A 3 8.60 -0.08 -15.67
C GLY A 3 7.81 0.32 -14.41
N GLU A 4 8.40 0.26 -13.21
CA GLU A 4 7.77 0.80 -12.01
C GLU A 4 7.97 2.32 -11.98
N GLU A 5 6.88 3.08 -11.95
CA GLU A 5 6.89 4.54 -11.96
C GLU A 5 6.32 5.08 -10.66
N ILE A 6 6.81 6.25 -10.24
CA ILE A 6 6.29 6.97 -9.07
C ILE A 6 4.93 7.57 -9.45
N VAL A 7 3.90 7.26 -8.67
CA VAL A 7 2.54 7.81 -8.82
C VAL A 7 2.35 9.02 -7.92
N MET A 8 2.96 9.01 -6.74
CA MET A 8 2.96 10.12 -5.80
C MET A 8 4.29 10.18 -5.06
N GLU A 9 4.83 11.40 -4.96
CA GLU A 9 6.02 11.69 -4.16
C GLU A 9 5.81 11.37 -2.68
N GLY A 10 6.93 11.26 -1.95
CA GLY A 10 6.93 10.86 -0.55
C GLY A 10 6.16 11.83 0.35
N LEU A 11 5.19 11.31 1.11
CA LEU A 11 4.56 12.04 2.21
C LEU A 11 5.26 11.72 3.52
N ARG A 12 5.64 12.74 4.30
CA ARG A 12 6.25 12.58 5.62
C ARG A 12 5.29 11.87 6.56
N VAL A 13 5.76 10.77 7.15
CA VAL A 13 4.96 9.94 8.07
C VAL A 13 5.82 9.30 9.14
N TYR A 14 5.17 8.92 10.24
CA TYR A 14 5.71 8.00 11.23
C TYR A 14 5.10 6.62 11.02
N LEU A 15 5.93 5.59 10.86
CA LEU A 15 5.51 4.20 10.91
C LEU A 15 5.33 3.79 12.37
N LEU A 16 4.11 3.44 12.75
CA LEU A 16 3.70 3.12 14.11
C LEU A 16 3.82 1.62 14.41
N PRO A 17 4.03 1.23 15.69
CA PRO A 17 3.94 -0.16 16.11
C PRO A 17 2.58 -0.79 15.79
N ASP A 18 2.60 -1.99 15.20
CA ASP A 18 1.39 -2.71 14.83
C ASP A 18 1.07 -3.91 15.75
N GLY A 19 1.92 -4.17 16.75
CA GLY A 19 1.79 -5.24 17.73
C GLY A 19 2.42 -6.57 17.30
N ARG A 20 3.14 -6.61 16.18
CA ARG A 20 3.78 -7.83 15.65
C ARG A 20 5.30 -7.82 15.76
N GLU A 21 5.83 -6.97 16.64
CA GLU A 21 7.27 -6.75 16.82
C GLU A 21 7.92 -7.71 17.84
N GLU A 22 7.19 -8.72 18.32
CA GLU A 22 7.62 -9.74 19.30
C GLU A 22 8.81 -10.62 18.86
N GLY A 23 9.50 -10.27 17.77
CA GLY A 23 10.73 -10.93 17.30
C GLY A 23 11.74 -10.01 16.61
N THR A 24 11.50 -8.69 16.57
CA THR A 24 12.32 -7.72 15.82
C THR A 24 13.12 -6.75 16.71
N GLY A 25 13.08 -6.90 18.03
CA GLY A 25 13.74 -6.02 19.00
C GLY A 25 12.75 -5.46 20.02
N GLY A 26 13.23 -4.82 21.10
CA GLY A 26 12.43 -4.35 22.24
C GLY A 26 12.36 -5.37 23.37
N ASN A 27 11.20 -6.00 23.56
CA ASN A 27 10.89 -6.88 24.70
C ASN A 27 11.86 -8.06 24.92
N LEU A 28 12.55 -8.50 23.87
CA LEU A 28 13.52 -9.60 23.90
C LEU A 28 15.00 -9.12 23.89
N GLY A 29 15.25 -7.84 24.14
CA GLY A 29 16.61 -7.30 24.35
C GLY A 29 17.32 -6.74 23.11
N GLY A 30 16.61 -6.46 22.02
CA GLY A 30 17.14 -5.76 20.84
C GLY A 30 16.70 -4.28 20.77
N PRO A 31 17.29 -3.45 19.89
CA PRO A 31 16.85 -2.07 19.69
C PRO A 31 15.42 -2.00 19.15
N SER A 32 14.60 -1.06 19.64
CA SER A 32 13.25 -0.86 19.12
C SER A 32 13.31 -0.09 17.80
N LEU A 33 12.84 -0.69 16.71
CA LEU A 33 12.86 -0.04 15.40
C LEU A 33 11.62 0.83 15.15
N LEU A 34 10.60 0.75 16.01
CA LEU A 34 9.36 1.50 15.89
C LEU A 34 9.10 2.33 17.16
N PRO A 35 8.48 3.52 17.04
CA PRO A 35 8.10 4.17 15.77
C PRO A 35 9.32 4.58 14.94
N ALA A 36 9.13 4.71 13.63
CA ALA A 36 10.15 5.18 12.70
C ALA A 36 9.65 6.39 11.92
N GLU A 37 10.45 7.45 11.84
CA GLU A 37 10.18 8.63 11.03
C GLU A 37 10.67 8.42 9.60
N GLY A 38 9.89 8.82 8.60
CA GLY A 38 10.28 8.70 7.20
C GLY A 38 9.20 9.20 6.25
N ALA A 39 9.09 8.53 5.10
CA ALA A 39 8.09 8.86 4.09
C ALA A 39 7.40 7.63 3.51
N VAL A 40 6.12 7.80 3.15
CA VAL A 40 5.35 6.84 2.38
C VAL A 40 5.27 7.28 0.92
N PHE A 41 5.52 6.34 0.01
CA PHE A 41 5.49 6.56 -1.43
C PHE A 41 4.49 5.59 -2.06
N LEU A 42 3.94 6.02 -3.20
CA LEU A 42 3.08 5.19 -4.04
C LEU A 42 3.70 5.07 -5.43
N THR A 43 3.89 3.84 -5.88
CA THR A 43 4.29 3.54 -7.26
C THR A 43 3.15 2.87 -8.02
N THR A 44 3.35 2.64 -9.31
CA THR A 44 2.44 1.82 -10.13
C THR A 44 2.38 0.36 -9.66
N TYR A 45 3.28 -0.07 -8.78
CA TYR A 45 3.36 -1.44 -8.27
C TYR A 45 3.04 -1.57 -6.78
N ARG A 46 3.60 -0.72 -5.91
CA ARG A 46 3.58 -0.92 -4.45
C ARG A 46 3.38 0.37 -3.65
N ILE A 47 2.88 0.19 -2.43
CA ILE A 47 3.03 1.17 -1.36
C ILE A 47 4.32 0.82 -0.62
N LEU A 48 5.16 1.81 -0.36
CA LEU A 48 6.40 1.62 0.36
C LEU A 48 6.61 2.72 1.39
N PHE A 49 7.11 2.35 2.55
CA PHE A 49 7.65 3.24 3.56
C PHE A 49 9.16 3.05 3.62
N LYS A 50 9.88 4.16 3.80
CA LYS A 50 11.30 4.18 4.12
C LYS A 50 11.55 5.25 5.17
N GLY A 51 12.28 4.90 6.22
CA GLY A 51 12.59 5.80 7.32
C GLY A 51 13.64 5.23 8.27
N MET A 52 13.84 5.94 9.38
CA MET A 52 14.77 5.58 10.45
C MET A 52 14.00 5.51 11.79
N PRO A 53 14.39 4.63 12.72
CA PRO A 53 13.81 4.58 14.06
C PRO A 53 13.90 5.94 14.74
N CYS A 54 12.85 6.32 15.48
CA CYS A 54 12.86 7.51 16.32
C CYS A 54 13.79 7.35 17.53
N ASP A 55 14.13 6.12 17.92
CA ASP A 55 15.10 5.83 18.98
C ASP A 55 16.53 6.20 18.52
N PRO A 56 17.19 7.19 19.17
CA PRO A 56 18.54 7.60 18.82
C PRO A 56 19.58 6.48 18.92
N PHE A 57 19.34 5.45 19.76
CA PHE A 57 20.26 4.31 19.90
C PHE A 57 20.10 3.28 18.77
N ALA A 58 19.03 3.38 17.98
CA ALA A 58 18.74 2.53 16.83
C ALA A 58 18.82 3.30 15.49
N CYS A 59 19.20 4.59 15.52
CA CYS A 59 19.07 5.51 14.39
C CYS A 59 19.98 5.18 13.18
N GLU A 60 20.88 4.20 13.28
CA GLU A 60 21.67 3.71 12.15
C GLU A 60 20.93 2.65 11.32
N GLN A 61 19.85 2.08 11.84
CA GLN A 61 19.11 1.01 11.18
C GLN A 61 18.05 1.56 10.24
N ASN A 62 18.07 1.17 8.97
CA ASN A 62 17.02 1.57 8.02
C ASN A 62 15.77 0.72 8.22
N VAL A 63 14.60 1.38 8.32
CA VAL A 63 13.30 0.72 8.35
C VAL A 63 12.64 0.90 6.99
N ALA A 64 12.43 -0.21 6.29
CA ALA A 64 11.69 -0.25 5.05
C ALA A 64 10.57 -1.28 5.12
N ARG A 65 9.36 -0.89 4.73
CA ARG A 65 8.20 -1.78 4.61
C ARG A 65 7.56 -1.52 3.26
N SER A 66 7.18 -2.57 2.54
CA SER A 66 6.44 -2.40 1.29
C SER A 66 5.55 -3.58 1.00
N PHE A 67 4.49 -3.35 0.23
CA PHE A 67 3.65 -4.43 -0.31
C PHE A 67 3.01 -3.97 -1.64
N PRO A 68 2.72 -4.90 -2.56
CA PRO A 68 2.05 -4.58 -3.82
C PRO A 68 0.71 -3.86 -3.58
N VAL A 69 0.40 -2.83 -4.36
CA VAL A 69 -0.89 -2.12 -4.22
C VAL A 69 -2.06 -3.08 -4.43
N SER A 70 -1.90 -4.05 -5.33
CA SER A 70 -2.90 -5.09 -5.62
C SER A 70 -3.20 -6.00 -4.43
N SER A 71 -2.25 -6.18 -3.49
CA SER A 71 -2.46 -6.98 -2.29
C SER A 71 -3.09 -6.18 -1.15
N LEU A 72 -3.39 -4.88 -1.32
CA LEU A 72 -4.11 -4.09 -0.33
C LEU A 72 -5.52 -4.68 -0.13
N VAL A 73 -5.85 -5.02 1.11
CA VAL A 73 -7.19 -5.51 1.51
C VAL A 73 -8.04 -4.33 1.94
N LYS A 74 -7.49 -3.52 2.86
CA LYS A 74 -8.22 -2.44 3.52
C LYS A 74 -7.29 -1.27 3.83
N GLU A 75 -7.76 -0.09 3.49
CA GLU A 75 -7.27 1.19 4.00
C GLU A 75 -8.30 1.72 4.99
N LYS A 76 -7.85 2.17 6.17
CA LYS A 76 -8.73 2.68 7.24
C LYS A 76 -8.05 3.87 7.90
N LYS A 77 -8.74 5.02 7.98
CA LYS A 77 -8.34 6.14 8.85
C LYS A 77 -8.31 5.72 10.32
N ILE A 78 -7.29 6.14 11.04
CA ILE A 78 -7.11 5.90 12.48
C ILE A 78 -6.79 7.22 13.19
N SER A 79 -7.23 7.34 14.45
CA SER A 79 -6.79 8.40 15.36
C SER A 79 -5.45 8.00 15.98
N VAL A 80 -4.47 8.91 15.96
CA VAL A 80 -3.09 8.65 16.40
C VAL A 80 -2.83 9.04 17.86
N GLN A 81 -3.84 9.58 18.56
CA GLN A 81 -3.72 10.15 19.93
C GLN A 81 -2.99 9.27 20.95
N HIS A 82 -3.05 7.94 20.83
CA HIS A 82 -2.40 7.02 21.77
C HIS A 82 -0.93 6.70 21.48
N TYR A 83 -0.44 6.95 20.26
CA TYR A 83 0.89 6.49 19.84
C TYR A 83 1.98 7.56 20.01
N LEU A 84 1.60 8.84 19.97
CA LEU A 84 2.53 9.98 19.99
C LEU A 84 2.26 10.92 21.17
N SER A 85 1.66 10.42 22.25
CA SER A 85 1.39 11.19 23.48
C SER A 85 2.64 11.83 24.12
N HIS A 86 3.84 11.41 23.71
CA HIS A 86 5.12 11.99 24.15
C HIS A 86 5.64 13.11 23.22
N LEU A 87 5.01 13.34 22.07
CA LEU A 87 5.43 14.35 21.08
C LEU A 87 4.59 15.64 21.15
N ASP A 88 3.57 15.73 22.02
CA ASP A 88 2.73 16.91 22.26
C ASP A 88 2.10 17.57 21.01
N GLN A 89 2.16 16.89 19.86
CA GLN A 89 1.57 17.32 18.60
C GLN A 89 0.10 16.88 18.55
N GLY A 90 -0.78 17.87 18.32
CA GLY A 90 -2.22 17.70 18.22
C GLY A 90 -2.64 16.67 17.16
N LEU A 91 -3.93 16.32 17.20
CA LEU A 91 -4.61 15.27 16.44
C LEU A 91 -4.02 14.94 15.03
N GLN A 92 -3.00 14.08 14.98
CA GLN A 92 -2.44 13.62 13.70
C GLN A 92 -3.39 12.62 13.03
N GLU A 93 -3.69 12.85 11.74
CA GLU A 93 -4.42 11.88 10.92
C GLU A 93 -3.51 10.69 10.60
N GLY A 94 -4.02 9.47 10.75
CA GLY A 94 -3.27 8.27 10.41
C GLY A 94 -4.04 7.33 9.49
N LEU A 95 -3.30 6.44 8.82
CA LEU A 95 -3.83 5.35 8.01
C LEU A 95 -3.34 4.00 8.48
N GLN A 96 -4.26 3.04 8.52
CA GLN A 96 -3.95 1.62 8.66
C GLN A 96 -4.18 0.93 7.31
N LEU A 97 -3.11 0.37 6.76
CA LEU A 97 -3.07 -0.34 5.50
C LEU A 97 -2.84 -1.83 5.76
N ARG A 98 -3.86 -2.66 5.50
CA ARG A 98 -3.81 -4.11 5.66
C ARG A 98 -3.67 -4.78 4.30
N SER A 99 -2.70 -5.68 4.17
CA SER A 99 -2.44 -6.43 2.95
C SER A 99 -2.65 -7.95 3.12
N THR A 100 -2.88 -8.67 2.02
CA THR A 100 -2.93 -10.15 1.98
C THR A 100 -1.57 -10.80 2.15
N VAL A 101 -0.45 -10.09 1.91
CA VAL A 101 0.91 -10.63 2.09
C VAL A 101 1.39 -10.59 3.55
N PHE A 102 0.48 -10.74 4.50
CA PHE A 102 0.73 -10.63 5.93
C PHE A 102 1.45 -9.32 6.34
N GLN A 103 1.29 -8.25 5.56
CA GLN A 103 1.80 -6.92 5.90
C GLN A 103 0.65 -6.05 6.43
N LEU A 104 0.88 -5.42 7.59
CA LEU A 104 0.07 -4.37 8.19
C LEU A 104 1.00 -3.18 8.37
N MET A 105 0.58 -2.00 7.89
CA MET A 105 1.30 -0.75 8.11
C MET A 105 0.35 0.23 8.75
N LYS A 106 0.73 0.77 9.90
CA LYS A 106 0.06 1.90 10.54
C LYS A 106 0.96 3.10 10.37
N ILE A 107 0.50 4.12 9.68
CA ILE A 107 1.24 5.35 9.45
C ILE A 107 0.48 6.52 10.05
N ALA A 108 1.20 7.45 10.66
CA ALA A 108 0.69 8.76 11.06
C ALA A 108 1.32 9.81 10.15
N PHE A 109 0.54 10.76 9.65
CA PHE A 109 1.10 11.87 8.88
C PHE A 109 1.75 12.89 9.81
N ASP A 110 2.78 13.55 9.29
CA ASP A 110 3.38 14.72 9.93
C ASP A 110 2.43 15.94 9.82
N GLU A 111 2.51 16.91 10.74
CA GLU A 111 1.63 18.09 10.74
C GLU A 111 1.77 18.96 9.49
N GLU A 112 2.93 18.93 8.85
CA GLU A 112 3.19 19.64 7.60
C GLU A 112 2.47 19.00 6.40
N VAL A 113 1.99 17.76 6.52
CA VAL A 113 1.26 17.08 5.46
C VAL A 113 -0.21 17.49 5.48
N GLY A 114 -0.55 18.40 4.58
CA GLY A 114 -1.93 18.86 4.39
C GLY A 114 -2.92 17.72 4.09
N SER A 115 -4.14 17.84 4.62
CA SER A 115 -5.23 16.86 4.44
C SER A 115 -5.58 16.56 2.98
N ASP A 116 -5.41 17.54 2.07
CA ASP A 116 -5.59 17.37 0.63
C ASP A 116 -4.59 16.38 0.03
N ASN A 117 -3.34 16.37 0.52
CA ASN A 117 -2.33 15.41 0.10
C ASN A 117 -2.67 14.01 0.62
N ILE A 118 -3.14 13.89 1.86
CA ILE A 118 -3.58 12.62 2.45
C ILE A 118 -4.75 12.04 1.64
N GLU A 119 -5.74 12.85 1.31
CA GLU A 119 -6.89 12.40 0.52
C GLU A 119 -6.50 12.07 -0.93
N THR A 120 -5.58 12.83 -1.52
CA THR A 120 -4.99 12.53 -2.83
C THR A 120 -4.27 11.19 -2.83
N PHE A 121 -3.46 10.91 -1.80
CA PHE A 121 -2.80 9.62 -1.61
C PHE A 121 -3.83 8.48 -1.58
N ARG A 122 -4.89 8.61 -0.78
CA ARG A 122 -5.96 7.60 -0.67
C ARG A 122 -6.68 7.37 -2.00
N LYS A 123 -6.98 8.43 -2.75
CA LYS A 123 -7.58 8.36 -4.09
C LYS A 123 -6.65 7.65 -5.08
N LEU A 124 -5.36 7.99 -5.09
CA LEU A 124 -4.38 7.38 -5.98
C LEU A 124 -4.13 5.90 -5.63
N VAL A 125 -4.05 5.54 -4.35
CA VAL A 125 -3.99 4.15 -3.91
C VAL A 125 -5.18 3.35 -4.45
N ASN A 126 -6.40 3.89 -4.31
CA ASN A 126 -7.59 3.22 -4.83
C ASN A 126 -7.63 3.15 -6.36
N LYS A 127 -7.12 4.17 -7.06
CA LYS A 127 -7.00 4.20 -8.52
C LYS A 127 -6.02 3.15 -9.03
N VAL A 128 -4.83 3.05 -8.43
CA VAL A 128 -3.80 2.07 -8.81
C VAL A 128 -4.25 0.64 -8.46
N ARG A 129 -4.95 0.46 -7.34
CA ARG A 129 -5.51 -0.84 -6.93
C ARG A 129 -6.61 -1.33 -7.86
N ASN A 130 -7.45 -0.42 -8.38
CA ASN A 130 -8.61 -0.74 -9.21
C ASN A 130 -8.43 -0.18 -10.63
N PRO A 131 -7.50 -0.76 -11.42
CA PRO A 131 -7.28 -0.33 -12.79
C PRO A 131 -8.51 -0.57 -13.67
N ALA A 132 -8.71 0.27 -14.67
CA ALA A 132 -9.84 0.16 -15.60
C ALA A 132 -9.82 -1.17 -16.39
N THR A 133 -8.63 -1.71 -16.65
CA THR A 133 -8.45 -3.01 -17.31
C THR A 133 -7.30 -3.79 -16.67
N VAL A 134 -7.31 -5.12 -16.80
CA VAL A 134 -6.20 -5.97 -16.31
C VAL A 134 -4.87 -5.61 -16.98
N PHE A 135 -4.91 -5.13 -18.22
CA PHE A 135 -3.77 -4.69 -19.00
C PHE A 135 -3.08 -3.43 -18.48
N THR A 136 -3.77 -2.66 -17.64
CA THR A 136 -3.20 -1.50 -16.96
C THR A 136 -2.59 -1.84 -15.59
N THR A 137 -2.51 -3.12 -15.23
CA THR A 137 -1.78 -3.58 -14.04
C THR A 137 -0.28 -3.65 -14.30
N PHE A 138 0.52 -3.55 -13.23
CA PHE A 138 1.98 -3.64 -13.31
C PHE A 138 2.48 -4.90 -14.02
N ALA A 139 1.78 -6.04 -13.90
CA ALA A 139 2.15 -7.30 -14.54
C ALA A 139 2.21 -7.24 -16.08
N PHE A 140 1.54 -6.26 -16.70
CA PHE A 140 1.55 -6.06 -18.16
C PHE A 140 2.46 -4.91 -18.59
N THR A 141 3.18 -4.28 -17.66
CA THR A 141 4.08 -3.16 -17.98
C THR A 141 5.32 -3.70 -18.71
N GLY A 142 5.56 -3.21 -19.93
CA GLY A 142 6.66 -3.68 -20.80
C GLY A 142 6.26 -4.76 -21.81
N HIS A 143 5.03 -5.30 -21.73
CA HIS A 143 4.46 -6.07 -22.81
C HIS A 143 3.82 -5.11 -23.81
N THR A 144 4.37 -5.01 -25.02
CA THR A 144 3.68 -4.38 -26.14
C THR A 144 2.37 -5.13 -26.35
N ILE A 145 1.27 -4.57 -25.85
CA ILE A 145 -0.05 -5.12 -26.15
C ILE A 145 -0.25 -4.80 -27.62
N HIS A 146 0.02 -5.80 -28.48
CA HIS A 146 -0.62 -5.84 -29.77
C HIS A 146 -2.10 -5.70 -29.49
N ALA A 147 -2.67 -4.54 -29.82
CA ALA A 147 -4.10 -4.31 -29.75
C ALA A 147 -4.72 -5.48 -30.50
N SER A 148 -5.34 -6.40 -29.76
CA SER A 148 -6.11 -7.48 -30.36
C SER A 148 -7.11 -6.79 -31.27
N THR A 149 -7.02 -7.14 -32.55
CA THR A 149 -7.83 -6.72 -33.67
C THR A 149 -9.24 -6.34 -33.22
N GLN A 150 -9.70 -5.15 -33.61
CA GLN A 150 -11.08 -4.70 -33.42
C GLN A 150 -12.03 -5.88 -33.57
N MET A 151 -12.67 -6.27 -32.48
CA MET A 151 -13.67 -7.32 -32.48
C MET A 151 -14.80 -6.81 -33.38
N GLN A 152 -14.85 -7.32 -34.61
CA GLN A 152 -15.94 -7.01 -35.52
C GLN A 152 -17.25 -7.31 -34.80
N LYS A 153 -18.18 -6.36 -34.89
CA LYS A 153 -19.50 -6.38 -34.29
C LYS A 153 -20.33 -7.51 -34.94
N GLY A 154 -20.03 -8.76 -34.60
CA GLY A 154 -20.77 -9.95 -34.98
C GLY A 154 -21.97 -10.09 -34.08
N LYS A 155 -23.15 -9.84 -34.63
CA LYS A 155 -24.45 -10.00 -33.97
C LYS A 155 -24.74 -11.49 -33.80
N GLU A 156 -24.32 -12.12 -32.70
CA GLU A 156 -24.71 -13.49 -32.40
C GLU A 156 -25.69 -13.57 -31.23
N LYS A 157 -26.78 -14.32 -31.48
CA LYS A 157 -27.89 -14.58 -30.59
C LYS A 157 -27.47 -15.63 -29.56
N ASN A 158 -27.80 -15.37 -28.30
CA ASN A 158 -27.71 -16.32 -27.17
C ASN A 158 -28.13 -17.76 -27.54
N PRO A 159 -27.35 -18.76 -27.10
CA PRO A 159 -27.94 -19.97 -26.55
C PRO A 159 -27.45 -20.21 -25.11
N SER A 160 -28.41 -20.53 -24.25
CA SER A 160 -28.27 -20.72 -22.81
C SER A 160 -27.30 -21.83 -22.39
N LEU A 161 -26.60 -21.58 -21.27
CA LEU A 161 -25.81 -22.50 -20.44
C LEU A 161 -26.62 -23.72 -19.96
N ARG A 162 -26.86 -24.71 -20.82
CA ARG A 162 -27.41 -26.02 -20.42
C ARG A 162 -26.69 -27.23 -21.01
N HIS A 163 -25.62 -27.05 -21.80
CA HIS A 163 -24.96 -28.14 -22.51
C HIS A 163 -23.62 -28.63 -21.92
N LEU A 164 -23.13 -28.05 -20.81
CA LEU A 164 -21.83 -28.41 -20.21
C LEU A 164 -21.93 -29.41 -19.03
N LEU A 165 -22.88 -30.35 -19.05
CA LEU A 165 -23.01 -31.37 -17.99
C LEU A 165 -23.20 -32.80 -18.53
N ARG A 166 -22.66 -33.13 -19.71
CA ARG A 166 -22.70 -34.50 -20.25
C ARG A 166 -21.33 -35.05 -20.66
N GLY A 167 -20.29 -34.75 -19.88
CA GLY A 167 -18.91 -35.15 -20.23
C GLY A 167 -18.07 -35.76 -19.10
N LEU A 168 -18.65 -36.06 -17.93
CA LEU A 168 -17.94 -36.76 -16.85
C LEU A 168 -18.89 -37.77 -16.20
N CYS A 169 -18.93 -38.97 -16.78
CA CYS A 169 -19.21 -40.21 -16.07
C CYS A 169 -17.93 -41.05 -16.10
#